data_AF-A0A3S4LKQ3-F1
#
_entry.id   AF-A0A3S4LKQ3-F1
#
_cell.length_a   1.000
_cell.length_b   1.000
_cell.length_c   1.000
_cell.angle_alpha   90.00
_cell.angle_beta   90.00
_cell.angle_gamma   90.00
#
_symmetry.space_group_name_H-M   'P 1'
#
loop_
_entity.id
_entity.type
_entity.pdbx_description
1 polymer ?
#
loop_
_entity_poly.entity_id
_entity_poly.type
_entity_poly.pdbx_seq_one_letter_code
_entity_poly.pdbx_strand_id
1 'polypeptide(L)'
;MTGVAQTDYSGYPDCRENTLKALEVALRLGMDSRVELHTPLMYLSKAETVTLAQQVGALEALAWSHTCYNGEVPPCGHCASCELRAKGFAEAGVPDPLVERCQAEAQGL
;
A
#
# COMPACT_ATOMS: atom_id res chain seq x y z
N MET A 1 6.50 -6.10 -11.31
CA MET A 1 5.52 -5.23 -10.64
C MET A 1 6.02 -4.91 -9.24
N THR A 2 5.79 -3.70 -8.74
CA THR A 2 6.14 -3.25 -7.38
C THR A 2 5.10 -2.27 -6.85
N GLY A 3 4.91 -2.22 -5.52
CA GLY A 3 3.94 -1.36 -4.84
C GLY A 3 4.50 -0.01 -4.38
N VAL A 4 5.71 0.38 -4.81
CA VAL A 4 6.29 1.67 -4.45
C VAL A 4 5.47 2.84 -4.99
N ALA A 5 5.41 3.92 -4.22
CA ALA A 5 4.75 5.17 -4.58
C ALA A 5 5.65 6.35 -4.21
N GLN A 6 5.70 7.39 -5.05
CA GLN A 6 6.49 8.59 -4.75
C GLN A 6 5.73 9.61 -3.89
N THR A 7 4.42 9.46 -3.81
CA THR A 7 3.51 10.27 -2.98
C THR A 7 3.64 9.96 -1.49
N ASP A 8 4.33 8.88 -1.13
CA ASP A 8 4.62 8.55 0.25
C ASP A 8 5.58 9.58 0.87
N TYR A 9 5.18 10.09 2.04
CA TYR A 9 5.77 11.25 2.72
C TYR A 9 7.26 11.08 3.07
N SER A 10 7.80 9.85 3.01
CA SER A 10 9.19 9.56 3.32
C SER A 10 10.18 9.92 2.20
N GLY A 11 9.72 10.20 0.97
CA GLY A 11 10.52 10.86 -0.07
C GLY A 11 11.78 10.12 -0.53
N TYR A 12 11.85 8.81 -0.28
CA TYR A 12 12.96 7.92 -0.64
C TYR A 12 13.31 8.07 -2.13
N PRO A 13 14.54 8.49 -2.48
CA PRO A 13 14.91 8.77 -3.87
C PRO A 13 14.86 7.53 -4.77
N ASP A 14 15.01 6.34 -4.19
CA ASP A 14 14.87 5.04 -4.85
C ASP A 14 13.41 4.66 -5.19
N CYS A 15 12.42 5.32 -4.58
CA CYS A 15 10.99 5.09 -4.87
C CYS A 15 10.41 6.03 -5.95
N ARG A 16 11.21 6.96 -6.51
CA ARG A 16 10.75 7.93 -7.50
C ARG A 16 10.64 7.31 -8.89
N GLU A 17 9.65 7.76 -9.67
CA GLU A 17 9.43 7.28 -11.04
C GLU A 17 10.71 7.30 -11.89
N ASN A 18 11.48 8.39 -11.86
CA ASN A 18 12.71 8.51 -12.63
C ASN A 18 13.75 7.45 -12.25
N THR A 19 13.83 7.07 -10.97
CA THR A 19 14.73 6.01 -10.50
C THR A 19 14.27 4.66 -11.01
N LEU A 20 12.97 4.37 -10.95
CA LEU A 20 12.41 3.11 -11.45
C LEU A 20 12.56 3.00 -12.98
N LYS A 21 12.37 4.09 -13.74
CA LYS A 21 12.61 4.12 -15.19
C LYS A 21 14.07 3.86 -15.54
N ALA A 22 15.00 4.46 -14.80
CA ALA A 22 16.43 4.22 -15.01
C ALA A 22 16.79 2.75 -14.72
N LEU A 23 16.23 2.18 -13.63
CA LEU A 23 16.43 0.77 -13.28
C LEU A 23 15.86 -0.18 -14.34
N GLU A 24 14.67 0.10 -14.88
CA GLU A 24 14.09 -0.71 -15.96
C GLU A 24 15.02 -0.78 -17.18
N VAL A 25 15.57 0.36 -17.62
CA VAL A 25 16.53 0.41 -18.73
C VAL A 25 17.78 -0.42 -18.40
N ALA A 26 18.34 -0.27 -17.20
CA ALA A 26 19.51 -1.04 -16.78
C ALA A 26 19.23 -2.56 -16.79
N LEU A 27 18.07 -3.00 -16.30
CA LEU A 27 17.68 -4.41 -16.29
C LEU A 27 17.49 -4.96 -17.70
N ARG A 28 16.84 -4.21 -18.59
CA ARG A 28 16.64 -4.61 -19.99
C ARG A 28 17.98 -4.86 -20.69
N LEU A 29 18.93 -3.95 -20.52
CA LEU A 29 20.26 -4.05 -21.12
C LEU A 29 21.10 -5.18 -20.50
N GLY A 30 21.13 -5.26 -19.16
CA GLY A 30 21.96 -6.24 -18.44
C GLY A 30 21.50 -7.68 -18.60
N MET A 31 20.22 -7.90 -18.90
CA MET A 31 19.63 -9.23 -19.04
C MET A 31 19.28 -9.61 -20.49
N ASP A 32 19.48 -8.70 -21.45
CA ASP A 32 18.99 -8.84 -22.83
C ASP A 32 17.51 -9.27 -22.88
N SER A 33 16.66 -8.57 -22.13
CA SER A 33 15.25 -8.91 -21.97
C SER A 33 14.35 -7.68 -22.05
N ARG A 34 13.05 -7.89 -22.31
CA ARG A 34 12.04 -6.81 -22.38
C ARG A 34 11.27 -6.62 -21.07
N VAL A 35 11.91 -6.83 -19.92
CA VAL A 35 11.27 -6.65 -18.61
C VAL A 35 10.63 -5.26 -18.48
N GLU A 36 9.48 -5.18 -17.82
CA GLU A 36 8.77 -3.93 -17.53
C GLU A 36 8.45 -3.82 -16.04
N LEU A 37 8.72 -2.66 -15.45
CA LEU A 37 8.49 -2.35 -14.05
C LEU A 37 7.19 -1.59 -13.88
N HIS A 38 6.10 -2.33 -13.68
CA HIS A 38 4.81 -1.72 -13.35
C HIS A 38 4.76 -1.21 -11.90
N THR A 39 4.41 0.07 -11.75
CA THR A 39 4.25 0.81 -10.48
C THR A 39 2.82 1.41 -10.40
N PRO A 40 1.77 0.59 -10.30
CA PRO A 40 0.37 1.06 -10.40
C PRO A 40 -0.03 2.07 -9.32
N LEU A 41 0.72 2.14 -8.21
CA LEU A 41 0.46 3.05 -7.09
C LEU A 41 1.30 4.34 -7.16
N MET A 42 2.15 4.51 -8.18
CA MET A 42 3.21 5.55 -8.22
C MET A 42 2.74 6.95 -7.80
N TYR A 43 1.55 7.35 -8.27
CA TYR A 43 0.99 8.69 -8.06
C TYR A 43 -0.24 8.70 -7.16
N LEU A 44 -0.62 7.57 -6.58
CA LEU A 44 -1.83 7.49 -5.76
C LEU A 44 -1.50 7.89 -4.32
N SER A 45 -2.38 8.67 -3.72
CA SER A 45 -2.46 8.81 -2.27
C SER A 45 -2.92 7.51 -1.62
N LYS A 46 -2.88 7.44 -0.27
CA LYS A 46 -3.43 6.29 0.46
C LYS A 46 -4.93 6.16 0.28
N ALA A 47 -5.68 7.26 0.23
CA ALA A 47 -7.11 7.26 -0.04
C ALA A 47 -7.45 6.74 -1.46
N GLU A 48 -6.68 7.19 -2.47
CA GLU A 48 -6.83 6.68 -3.83
C GLU A 48 -6.44 5.21 -3.95
N THR A 49 -5.44 4.75 -3.17
CA THR A 49 -5.08 3.31 -3.10
C THR A 49 -6.21 2.47 -2.50
N VAL A 50 -6.89 2.96 -1.46
CA VAL A 50 -8.08 2.30 -0.89
C VAL A 50 -9.22 2.26 -1.92
N THR A 51 -9.46 3.38 -2.61
CA THR A 51 -10.46 3.47 -3.69
C THR A 51 -10.15 2.50 -4.83
N LEU A 52 -8.88 2.40 -5.23
CA LEU A 52 -8.45 1.43 -6.24
C LEU A 52 -8.73 -0.01 -5.78
N ALA A 53 -8.44 -0.35 -4.53
CA ALA A 53 -8.73 -1.67 -3.98
C ALA A 53 -10.22 -2.02 -4.06
N GLN A 54 -11.12 -1.05 -3.82
CA GLN A 54 -12.56 -1.24 -4.05
C GLN A 54 -12.90 -1.48 -5.52
N GLN A 55 -12.37 -0.63 -6.42
CA GLN A 55 -12.64 -0.70 -7.86
C GLN A 55 -12.24 -2.05 -8.47
N VAL A 56 -11.15 -2.64 -7.98
CA VAL A 56 -10.66 -3.94 -8.46
C VAL A 56 -11.22 -5.13 -7.66
N GLY A 57 -12.14 -4.90 -6.72
CA GLY A 57 -12.76 -5.97 -5.92
C GLY A 57 -11.81 -6.63 -4.90
N ALA A 58 -10.73 -5.96 -4.51
CA ALA A 58 -9.69 -6.47 -3.61
C ALA A 58 -9.79 -5.93 -2.18
N LEU A 59 -10.83 -5.15 -1.84
CA LEU A 59 -10.95 -4.54 -0.51
C LEU A 59 -10.89 -5.59 0.63
N GLU A 60 -11.60 -6.71 0.48
CA GLU A 60 -11.63 -7.78 1.49
C GLU A 60 -10.23 -8.38 1.75
N ALA A 61 -9.36 -8.42 0.75
CA ALA A 61 -7.98 -8.90 0.93
C ALA A 61 -7.19 -8.04 1.91
N LEU A 62 -7.54 -6.74 2.05
CA LEU A 62 -6.88 -5.84 3.00
C LEU A 62 -7.19 -6.19 4.47
N ALA A 63 -8.24 -6.99 4.74
CA ALA A 63 -8.50 -7.53 6.08
C ALA A 63 -7.35 -8.40 6.58
N TRP A 64 -6.60 -9.02 5.67
CA TRP A 64 -5.51 -9.96 5.95
C TRP A 64 -4.12 -9.35 5.74
N SER A 65 -4.05 -8.05 5.43
CA SER A 65 -2.79 -7.34 5.26
C SER A 65 -2.18 -6.92 6.59
N HIS A 66 -0.86 -6.73 6.61
CA HIS A 66 -0.12 -6.22 7.76
C HIS A 66 0.55 -4.89 7.42
N THR A 67 0.38 -3.89 8.29
CA THR A 67 0.88 -2.52 8.09
C THR A 67 1.55 -1.96 9.34
N CYS A 68 1.20 -2.45 10.53
CA CYS A 68 1.70 -1.96 11.81
C CYS A 68 3.21 -2.15 11.95
N TYR A 69 3.97 -1.10 12.25
CA TYR A 69 5.42 -1.23 12.48
C TYR A 69 5.78 -2.03 13.73
N ASN A 70 4.85 -2.17 14.68
CA ASN A 70 5.07 -2.95 15.91
C ASN A 70 4.72 -4.43 15.76
N GLY A 71 4.22 -4.88 14.60
CA GLY A 71 3.85 -6.29 14.42
C GLY A 71 2.50 -6.69 15.05
N GLU A 72 1.75 -5.74 15.61
CA GLU A 72 0.53 -6.02 16.36
C GLU A 72 -0.70 -6.29 15.46
N VAL A 73 -1.58 -7.20 15.92
CA VAL A 73 -2.91 -7.49 15.37
C VAL A 73 -3.87 -7.68 16.57
N PRO A 74 -4.86 -6.79 16.83
CA PRO A 74 -5.20 -5.57 16.09
C PRO A 74 -4.02 -4.59 15.97
N PRO A 75 -3.98 -3.72 14.93
CA PRO A 75 -2.88 -2.77 14.77
C PRO A 75 -2.77 -1.82 15.97
N CYS A 76 -1.55 -1.45 16.35
CA CYS A 76 -1.29 -0.66 17.57
C CYS A 76 -1.96 0.73 17.59
N GLY A 77 -2.38 1.24 16.44
CA GLY A 77 -3.07 2.53 16.30
C GLY A 77 -2.21 3.79 16.47
N HIS A 78 -0.96 3.67 16.91
CA HIS A 78 -0.13 4.82 17.30
C HIS A 78 1.23 4.92 16.58
N CYS A 79 1.57 3.98 15.69
CA CYS A 79 2.78 4.10 14.87
C CYS A 79 2.46 4.83 13.56
N ALA A 80 3.46 5.47 12.94
CA ALA A 80 3.28 6.25 11.71
C ALA A 80 2.58 5.48 10.58
N SER A 81 2.83 4.17 10.47
CA SER A 81 2.16 3.33 9.47
C SER A 81 0.67 3.10 9.77
N CYS A 82 0.32 2.91 11.05
CA CYS A 82 -1.08 2.83 11.49
C CYS A 82 -1.82 4.14 11.24
N GLU A 83 -1.20 5.28 11.57
CA GLU A 83 -1.78 6.61 11.34
C GLU A 83 -2.03 6.87 9.85
N LEU A 84 -1.06 6.56 8.98
CA LEU A 84 -1.20 6.70 7.52
C LEU A 84 -2.30 5.81 6.96
N ARG A 85 -2.40 4.56 7.42
CA ARG A 85 -3.47 3.64 7.01
C ARG A 85 -4.84 4.17 7.44
N ALA A 86 -4.99 4.51 8.73
CA ALA A 86 -6.25 5.02 9.28
C ALA A 86 -6.71 6.28 8.55
N LYS A 87 -5.77 7.22 8.29
CA LYS A 87 -6.04 8.43 7.49
C LYS A 87 -6.52 8.09 6.08
N GLY A 88 -5.84 7.15 5.39
CA GLY A 88 -6.21 6.74 4.03
C GLY A 88 -7.62 6.17 3.93
N PHE A 89 -8.01 5.30 4.87
CA PHE A 89 -9.37 4.75 4.94
C PHE A 89 -10.41 5.85 5.27
N ALA A 90 -10.10 6.72 6.23
CA ALA A 90 -10.99 7.83 6.61
C ALA A 90 -11.23 8.82 5.45
N GLU A 91 -10.17 9.21 4.72
CA GLU A 91 -10.26 10.11 3.56
C GLU A 91 -10.99 9.46 2.38
N ALA A 92 -10.88 8.13 2.21
CA ALA A 92 -11.65 7.39 1.21
C ALA A 92 -13.13 7.22 1.59
N GLY A 93 -13.51 7.44 2.86
CA GLY A 93 -14.87 7.19 3.35
C GLY A 93 -15.21 5.70 3.43
N VAL A 94 -14.20 4.84 3.64
CA VAL A 94 -14.33 3.38 3.63
C VAL A 94 -13.90 2.83 4.98
N PRO A 95 -14.68 1.96 5.63
CA PRO A 95 -14.24 1.25 6.83
C PRO A 95 -13.00 0.39 6.55
N ASP A 96 -12.08 0.31 7.51
CA ASP A 96 -10.89 -0.52 7.38
C ASP A 96 -11.24 -2.00 7.66
N PRO A 97 -11.19 -2.90 6.67
CA PRO A 97 -11.62 -4.28 6.83
C PRO A 97 -10.72 -5.09 7.78
N LEU A 98 -9.47 -4.65 8.02
CA LEU A 98 -8.59 -5.25 9.03
C LEU A 98 -9.13 -4.97 10.44
N VAL A 99 -9.57 -3.74 10.68
CA VAL A 99 -10.12 -3.31 11.97
C VAL A 99 -11.48 -3.99 12.20
N GLU A 100 -12.34 -4.04 11.18
CA GLU A 100 -13.64 -4.71 11.26
C GLU A 100 -13.49 -6.20 11.60
N ARG A 101 -12.60 -6.93 10.89
CA ARG A 101 -12.33 -8.34 11.17
C ARG A 101 -11.86 -8.53 12.62
N CYS A 102 -10.87 -7.75 13.06
CA CYS A 102 -10.35 -7.87 14.42
C CYS A 102 -11.40 -7.54 15.51
N GLN A 103 -12.32 -6.62 15.23
CA GLN A 103 -13.44 -6.31 16.13
C GLN A 103 -14.45 -7.45 16.19
N ALA A 104 -14.80 -8.07 15.05
CA ALA A 104 -15.68 -9.23 15.00
C ALA A 104 -15.09 -10.42 15.79
N GLU A 105 -13.82 -10.73 15.56
CA GLU A 105 -13.10 -11.79 16.26
C GLU A 105 -13.07 -11.56 17.79
N ALA A 106 -12.87 -10.31 18.22
CA ALA A 106 -12.89 -9.94 19.64
C ALA A 106 -14.30 -10.07 20.28
N GLN A 107 -15.35 -10.00 19.47
CA GLN A 107 -16.75 -10.16 19.89
C GLN A 107 -17.23 -11.62 19.82
N GLY A 108 -16.38 -12.55 19.38
CA GLY A 108 -16.72 -13.97 19.26
C GLY A 108 -17.65 -14.29 18.08
N LEU A 109 -17.67 -13.42 17.08
CA LEU A 109 -18.35 -13.57 15.79
C LEU A 109 -17.37 -14.09 14.73
#